data_AF-A0AA35UD64-F1
#
_entry.id   AF-A0AA35UD64-F1
#
_cell.length_a   1.000
_cell.length_b   1.000
_cell.length_c   1.000
_cell.angle_alpha   90.00
_cell.angle_beta   90.00
_cell.angle_gamma   90.00
#
_symmetry.space_group_name_H-M   'P 1'
#
loop_
_entity.id
_entity.type
_entity.pdbx_description
1 polymer ?
#
loop_
_entity_poly.entity_id
_entity_poly.type
_entity_poly.pdbx_seq_one_letter_code
_entity_poly.pdbx_strand_id
1 'polypeptide(L)'
;MRQKSETKRAGQRSLIAIVIIAVAVYFGFDPLFQAVSDGVSGEIVAASLSAIFVIVLTMYLLTHQTEIEQESRRSERVFDEKISLYQDIIQQSKALIEDGHLSSSELLDSSFHSIRLQMIGSDKIVSEYQGVFERLSDIFGSVDGENVELSVEQQAEIFEKLNQFARQCRVDLDISSAPVDDDIYSNSLQLLKQANQQLKGKKDYSKYLFKGEEYGKGRFVLAVLKNFVAANNIKTSEQLAQFFPLNLQGNAGTFVKREVALEVKERTGRRHFLKEDELLMLDDGVFAVSSQWGAGNIENFESACEKISSIEFSKISK
;
A
#
# COMPACT_ATOMS: atom_id res chain seq x y z
N MET A 1 -0.71 -4.17 -22.76
CA MET A 1 -0.76 -4.50 -24.23
C MET A 1 -0.23 -3.39 -25.18
N ARG A 2 -0.47 -2.09 -24.91
CA ARG A 2 0.04 -0.98 -25.76
C ARG A 2 1.58 -0.89 -25.75
N GLN A 3 2.23 -1.02 -24.59
CA GLN A 3 3.69 -0.98 -24.48
C GLN A 3 4.38 -2.05 -25.33
N LYS A 4 4.02 -3.35 -25.21
CA LYS A 4 4.57 -4.41 -26.08
C LYS A 4 4.36 -4.16 -27.59
N SER A 5 3.29 -3.47 -27.99
CA SER A 5 3.06 -3.10 -29.38
C SER A 5 3.90 -1.90 -29.82
N GLU A 6 4.18 -0.97 -28.91
CA GLU A 6 5.03 0.20 -29.13
C GLU A 6 6.51 -0.19 -29.14
N THR A 7 6.97 -1.08 -28.26
CA THR A 7 8.34 -1.61 -28.30
C THR A 7 8.59 -2.39 -29.59
N LYS A 8 7.59 -3.17 -30.06
CA LYS A 8 7.67 -3.84 -31.37
C LYS A 8 7.65 -2.86 -32.55
N ARG A 9 6.84 -1.80 -32.49
CA ARG A 9 6.80 -0.74 -33.51
C ARG A 9 8.08 0.10 -33.52
N ALA A 10 8.65 0.40 -32.36
CA ALA A 10 9.94 1.09 -32.22
C ALA A 10 11.06 0.22 -32.80
N GLY A 11 11.10 -1.07 -32.44
CA GLY A 11 12.02 -2.03 -33.04
C GLY A 11 11.90 -2.12 -34.56
N GLN A 12 10.68 -2.14 -35.10
CA GLN A 12 10.44 -2.11 -36.56
C GLN A 12 10.91 -0.81 -37.21
N ARG A 13 10.69 0.36 -36.58
CA ARG A 13 11.15 1.65 -37.09
C ARG A 13 12.67 1.73 -37.12
N SER A 14 13.35 1.26 -36.08
CA SER A 14 14.82 1.22 -36.03
C SER A 14 15.39 0.25 -37.08
N LEU A 15 14.73 -0.88 -37.32
CA LEU A 15 15.12 -1.84 -38.36
C LEU A 15 14.94 -1.25 -39.77
N ILE A 16 13.84 -0.53 -40.01
CA ILE A 16 13.61 0.20 -41.26
C ILE A 16 14.65 1.31 -41.46
N ALA A 17 14.98 2.06 -40.40
CA ALA A 17 16.01 3.10 -40.45
C ALA A 17 17.38 2.52 -40.81
N ILE A 18 17.76 1.39 -40.22
CA ILE A 18 19.02 0.68 -40.55
C ILE A 18 19.03 0.26 -42.02
N VAL A 19 17.93 -0.28 -42.55
CA VAL A 19 17.83 -0.67 -43.97
C VAL A 19 17.97 0.53 -44.88
N ILE A 20 17.30 1.65 -44.57
CA ILE A 20 17.39 2.90 -45.35
C ILE A 20 18.83 3.42 -45.33
N ILE A 21 19.49 3.45 -44.17
CA ILE A 21 20.88 3.87 -44.04
C ILE A 21 21.79 2.96 -44.88
N ALA A 22 21.63 1.63 -44.79
CA ALA A 22 22.43 0.68 -45.56
C ALA A 22 22.29 0.89 -47.08
N VAL A 23 21.07 1.14 -47.55
CA VAL A 23 20.78 1.43 -48.97
C VAL A 23 21.40 2.77 -49.39
N ALA A 24 21.22 3.83 -48.59
CA ALA A 24 21.78 5.15 -48.88
C ALA A 24 23.31 5.14 -48.90
N VAL A 25 23.93 4.37 -48.01
CA VAL A 25 25.39 4.18 -47.93
C VAL A 25 25.90 3.41 -49.14
N TYR A 26 25.22 2.33 -49.54
CA TYR A 26 25.58 1.56 -50.73
C TYR A 26 25.57 2.42 -52.01
N PHE A 27 24.49 3.18 -52.23
CA PHE A 27 24.38 4.04 -53.41
C PHE A 27 25.20 5.33 -53.31
N GLY A 28 25.49 5.83 -52.12
CA GLY A 28 26.26 7.05 -51.91
C GLY A 28 27.76 6.86 -52.03
N PHE A 29 28.27 5.65 -51.71
CA PHE A 29 29.70 5.37 -51.78
C PHE A 29 30.20 5.10 -53.20
N ASP A 30 29.39 4.48 -54.08
CA ASP A 30 29.77 4.18 -55.46
C ASP A 30 30.24 5.42 -56.27
N PRO A 31 29.48 6.54 -56.36
CA PRO A 31 29.92 7.75 -57.06
C PRO A 31 31.09 8.45 -56.37
N LEU A 32 31.20 8.31 -55.04
CA LEU A 32 32.32 8.85 -54.28
C LEU A 32 33.63 8.14 -54.62
N PHE A 33 33.59 6.80 -54.76
CA PHE A 33 34.75 6.01 -55.15
C PHE A 33 35.19 6.27 -56.59
N GLN A 34 34.25 6.52 -57.51
CA GLN A 34 34.57 6.91 -58.88
C GLN A 34 35.23 8.30 -58.98
N ALA A 35 34.99 9.19 -58.00
CA ALA A 35 35.55 10.54 -57.97
C ALA A 35 36.95 10.62 -57.32
N VAL A 36 37.38 9.58 -56.59
CA VAL A 36 38.69 9.51 -55.94
C VAL A 36 39.68 8.78 -56.86
N SER A 37 40.93 9.25 -56.93
CA SER A 37 41.93 8.67 -57.83
C SER A 37 42.32 7.24 -57.46
N ASP A 38 42.46 6.38 -58.48
CA ASP A 38 42.96 5.00 -58.33
C ASP A 38 44.33 4.95 -57.65
N GLY A 39 44.51 3.97 -56.75
CA GLY A 39 45.73 3.73 -55.99
C GLY A 39 45.57 3.88 -54.48
N VAL A 40 46.70 3.99 -53.77
CA VAL A 40 46.78 3.97 -52.29
C VAL A 40 45.91 5.04 -51.63
N SER A 41 45.74 6.22 -52.25
CA SER A 41 44.88 7.29 -51.72
C SER A 41 43.40 6.92 -51.69
N GLY A 42 42.90 6.18 -52.70
CA GLY A 42 41.53 5.70 -52.75
C GLY A 42 41.25 4.67 -51.67
N GLU A 43 42.18 3.74 -51.46
CA GLU A 43 42.09 2.72 -50.40
C GLU A 43 42.07 3.35 -49.00
N ILE A 44 42.87 4.38 -48.75
CA ILE A 44 42.91 5.09 -47.45
C ILE A 44 41.58 5.82 -47.17
N VAL A 45 41.01 6.50 -48.18
CA VAL A 45 39.72 7.19 -48.04
C VAL A 45 38.59 6.19 -47.79
N ALA A 46 38.58 5.07 -48.52
CA ALA A 46 37.62 3.99 -48.34
C ALA A 46 37.66 3.41 -46.92
N ALA A 47 38.86 3.11 -46.43
CA ALA A 47 39.06 2.58 -45.09
C ALA A 47 38.61 3.58 -44.01
N SER A 48 38.92 4.87 -44.17
CA SER A 48 38.57 5.91 -43.20
C SER A 48 37.06 6.15 -43.12
N LEU A 49 36.36 6.22 -44.26
CA LEU A 49 34.91 6.37 -44.30
C LEU A 49 34.19 5.14 -43.75
N SER A 50 34.70 3.95 -44.04
CA SER A 50 34.18 2.70 -43.46
C SER A 50 34.35 2.68 -41.95
N ALA A 51 35.51 3.11 -41.43
CA ALA A 51 35.76 3.19 -39.99
C ALA A 51 34.84 4.21 -39.29
N ILE A 52 34.67 5.41 -39.86
CA ILE A 52 33.75 6.43 -39.34
C ILE A 52 32.32 5.90 -39.34
N PHE A 53 31.89 5.26 -40.43
CA PHE A 53 30.56 4.67 -40.53
C PHE A 53 30.33 3.62 -39.44
N VAL A 54 31.27 2.69 -39.23
CA VAL A 54 31.18 1.67 -38.18
C VAL A 54 31.10 2.31 -36.80
N ILE A 55 31.89 3.35 -36.52
CA ILE A 55 31.86 4.06 -35.22
C ILE A 55 30.50 4.73 -35.00
N VAL A 56 29.97 5.46 -35.98
CA VAL A 56 28.68 6.15 -35.89
C VAL A 56 27.54 5.15 -35.71
N LEU A 57 27.54 4.06 -36.48
CA LEU A 57 26.55 3.00 -36.37
C LEU A 57 26.62 2.33 -34.99
N THR A 58 27.81 2.03 -34.49
CA THR A 58 28.00 1.41 -33.18
C THR A 58 27.54 2.34 -32.06
N MET A 59 27.87 3.63 -32.13
CA MET A 59 27.39 4.65 -31.16
C MET A 59 25.85 4.74 -31.17
N TYR A 60 25.23 4.73 -32.35
CA TYR A 60 23.77 4.76 -32.49
C TYR A 60 23.12 3.52 -31.85
N LEU A 61 23.63 2.32 -32.15
CA LEU A 61 23.12 1.07 -31.60
C LEU A 61 23.29 1.01 -30.07
N LEU A 62 24.46 1.40 -29.54
CA LEU A 62 24.71 1.42 -28.10
C LEU A 62 23.81 2.41 -27.37
N THR A 63 23.61 3.61 -27.94
CA THR A 63 22.71 4.61 -27.37
C THR A 63 21.28 4.07 -27.30
N HIS A 64 20.79 3.49 -28.39
CA HIS A 64 19.43 2.94 -28.45
C HIS A 64 19.25 1.72 -27.52
N GLN A 65 20.27 0.87 -27.36
CA GLN A 65 20.24 -0.22 -26.37
C GLN A 65 20.18 0.32 -24.95
N THR A 66 20.98 1.37 -24.66
CA THR A 66 21.00 2.02 -23.34
C THR A 66 19.66 2.69 -23.01
N GLU A 67 19.03 3.35 -23.99
CA GLU A 67 17.70 3.94 -23.83
C GLU A 67 16.64 2.86 -23.52
N ILE A 68 16.61 1.76 -24.26
CA ILE A 68 15.71 0.63 -23.99
C ILE A 68 15.93 0.07 -22.59
N GLU A 69 17.19 -0.10 -22.18
CA GLU A 69 17.52 -0.64 -20.87
C GLU A 69 17.05 0.30 -19.75
N GLN A 70 17.25 1.61 -19.90
CA GLN A 70 16.75 2.60 -18.95
C GLN A 70 15.23 2.62 -18.87
N GLU A 71 14.53 2.55 -20.01
CA GLU A 71 13.06 2.48 -20.04
C GLU A 71 12.55 1.19 -19.36
N SER A 72 13.23 0.06 -19.58
CA SER A 72 12.93 -1.21 -18.94
C SER A 72 13.10 -1.12 -17.42
N ARG A 73 14.24 -0.59 -16.94
CA ARG A 73 14.50 -0.40 -15.50
C ARG A 73 13.50 0.54 -14.84
N ARG A 74 13.11 1.61 -15.54
CA ARG A 74 12.05 2.51 -15.05
C ARG A 74 10.71 1.79 -14.96
N SER A 75 10.35 1.00 -15.97
CA SER A 75 9.10 0.25 -16.00
C SER A 75 9.04 -0.81 -14.90
N GLU A 76 10.14 -1.50 -14.63
CA GLU A 76 10.27 -2.45 -13.52
C GLU A 76 10.06 -1.76 -12.16
N ARG A 77 10.72 -0.62 -11.92
CA ARG A 77 10.51 0.13 -10.67
C ARG A 77 9.08 0.64 -10.51
N VAL A 78 8.47 1.14 -11.58
CA VAL A 78 7.06 1.57 -11.55
C VAL A 78 6.13 0.38 -11.26
N PHE A 79 6.44 -0.79 -11.79
CA PHE A 79 5.70 -2.02 -11.51
C PHE A 79 5.77 -2.41 -10.03
N ASP A 80 6.96 -2.36 -9.42
CA ASP A 80 7.14 -2.65 -8.00
C ASP A 80 6.38 -1.64 -7.11
N GLU A 81 6.47 -0.35 -7.42
CA GLU A 81 5.73 0.69 -6.70
C GLU A 81 4.21 0.54 -6.82
N LYS A 82 3.71 0.10 -7.99
CA LYS A 82 2.29 -0.23 -8.17
C LYS A 82 1.87 -1.38 -7.27
N ILE A 83 2.64 -2.47 -7.22
CA ILE A 83 2.33 -3.61 -6.35
C ILE A 83 2.29 -3.17 -4.89
N SER A 84 3.30 -2.42 -4.46
CA SER A 84 3.38 -1.88 -3.09
C SER A 84 2.14 -1.06 -2.75
N LEU A 85 1.74 -0.12 -3.62
CA LEU A 85 0.55 0.70 -3.42
C LEU A 85 -0.74 -0.14 -3.37
N TYR A 86 -0.89 -1.11 -4.27
CA TYR A 86 -2.10 -1.94 -4.30
C TYR A 86 -2.20 -2.83 -3.07
N GLN A 87 -1.09 -3.39 -2.61
CA GLN A 87 -1.02 -4.15 -1.36
C GLN A 87 -1.34 -3.28 -0.14
N ASP A 88 -0.79 -2.06 -0.08
CA ASP A 88 -1.06 -1.10 0.98
C ASP A 88 -2.56 -0.74 1.06
N ILE A 89 -3.19 -0.43 -0.08
CA ILE A 89 -4.65 -0.18 -0.15
C ILE A 89 -5.45 -1.36 0.40
N ILE A 90 -5.14 -2.58 -0.03
CA ILE A 90 -5.85 -3.79 0.42
C ILE A 90 -5.62 -4.04 1.91
N GLN A 91 -4.39 -3.82 2.40
CA GLN A 91 -4.04 -4.06 3.80
C GLN A 91 -4.68 -3.04 4.74
N GLN A 92 -4.75 -1.76 4.36
CA GLN A 92 -5.46 -0.74 5.12
C GLN A 92 -6.97 -1.00 5.11
N SER A 93 -7.53 -1.35 3.95
CA SER A 93 -8.95 -1.71 3.85
C SER A 93 -9.31 -2.95 4.67
N LYS A 94 -8.43 -3.94 4.73
CA LYS A 94 -8.57 -5.10 5.61
C LYS A 94 -8.64 -4.67 7.08
N ALA A 95 -7.74 -3.79 7.52
CA ALA A 95 -7.72 -3.32 8.91
C ALA A 95 -9.04 -2.64 9.30
N LEU A 96 -9.54 -1.75 8.43
CA LEU A 96 -10.82 -1.06 8.57
C LEU A 96 -12.02 -2.03 8.63
N ILE A 97 -11.99 -3.12 7.86
CA ILE A 97 -13.06 -4.14 7.92
C ILE A 97 -12.91 -5.01 9.18
N GLU A 98 -11.69 -5.26 9.63
CA GLU A 98 -11.41 -6.05 10.84
C GLU A 98 -11.90 -5.34 12.09
N ASP A 99 -11.57 -4.05 12.26
CA ASP A 99 -12.01 -3.24 13.41
C ASP A 99 -13.46 -2.76 13.31
N GLY A 100 -14.03 -2.72 12.09
CA GLY A 100 -15.41 -2.34 11.84
C GLY A 100 -15.69 -0.86 12.09
N HIS A 101 -14.66 -0.02 12.09
CA HIS A 101 -14.78 1.41 12.35
C HIS A 101 -14.04 2.20 11.26
N LEU A 102 -14.57 3.37 10.92
CA LEU A 102 -13.95 4.30 9.99
C LEU A 102 -13.63 5.62 10.70
N SER A 103 -12.35 5.90 10.87
CA SER A 103 -11.86 7.14 11.46
C SER A 103 -11.52 8.21 10.43
N SER A 104 -11.48 9.47 10.87
CA SER A 104 -11.01 10.60 10.05
C SER A 104 -9.59 10.40 9.50
N SER A 105 -8.71 9.74 10.26
CA SER A 105 -7.35 9.40 9.82
C SER A 105 -7.37 8.41 8.67
N GLU A 106 -8.22 7.39 8.72
CA GLU A 106 -8.31 6.36 7.67
C GLU A 106 -8.96 6.89 6.40
N LEU A 107 -9.93 7.80 6.52
CA LEU A 107 -10.48 8.51 5.38
C LEU A 107 -9.42 9.39 4.70
N LEU A 108 -8.59 10.08 5.50
CA LEU A 108 -7.48 10.88 4.99
C LEU A 108 -6.43 9.97 4.29
N ASP A 109 -6.04 8.87 4.91
CA ASP A 109 -5.10 7.90 4.32
C ASP A 109 -5.64 7.36 2.97
N SER A 110 -6.94 7.05 2.92
CA SER A 110 -7.64 6.61 1.70
C SER A 110 -7.62 7.69 0.59
N SER A 111 -7.70 8.97 0.96
CA SER A 111 -7.58 10.08 0.00
C SER A 111 -6.16 10.18 -0.58
N PHE A 112 -5.13 9.94 0.23
CA PHE A 112 -3.75 9.91 -0.23
C PHE A 112 -3.46 8.71 -1.15
N HIS A 113 -4.11 7.57 -0.93
CA HIS A 113 -4.05 6.47 -1.90
C HIS A 113 -4.63 6.87 -3.26
N SER A 114 -5.72 7.64 -3.31
CA SER A 114 -6.28 8.16 -4.56
C SER A 114 -5.26 9.04 -5.30
N ILE A 115 -4.60 9.95 -4.58
CA ILE A 115 -3.54 10.80 -5.14
C ILE A 115 -2.36 9.95 -5.65
N ARG A 116 -1.92 8.96 -4.87
CA ARG A 116 -0.83 8.05 -5.27
C ARG A 116 -1.20 7.21 -6.48
N LEU A 117 -2.45 6.75 -6.58
CA LEU A 117 -2.95 6.02 -7.74
C LEU A 117 -2.94 6.90 -9.00
N GLN A 118 -3.31 8.18 -8.91
CA GLN A 118 -3.25 9.10 -10.04
C GLN A 118 -1.82 9.29 -10.58
N MET A 119 -0.79 9.13 -9.73
CA MET A 119 0.61 9.26 -10.17
C MET A 119 1.12 8.06 -10.97
N ILE A 120 0.69 6.84 -10.63
CA ILE A 120 1.31 5.61 -11.18
C ILE A 120 0.33 4.66 -11.88
N GLY A 121 -0.96 4.70 -11.54
CA GLY A 121 -1.99 3.82 -12.09
C GLY A 121 -2.60 4.34 -13.40
N SER A 122 -3.23 3.45 -14.16
CA SER A 122 -4.09 3.85 -15.30
C SER A 122 -5.38 4.54 -14.84
N ASP A 123 -5.98 5.32 -15.74
CA ASP A 123 -7.28 5.97 -15.52
C ASP A 123 -8.35 4.98 -15.03
N LYS A 124 -8.30 3.73 -15.53
CA LYS A 124 -9.26 2.71 -15.14
C LYS A 124 -9.07 2.27 -13.68
N ILE A 125 -7.85 1.99 -13.23
CA ILE A 125 -7.63 1.57 -11.83
C ILE A 125 -7.92 2.73 -10.85
N VAL A 126 -7.65 3.97 -11.26
CA VAL A 126 -8.01 5.19 -10.50
C VAL A 126 -9.52 5.27 -10.35
N SER A 127 -10.28 5.10 -11.44
CA SER A 127 -11.75 5.12 -11.40
C SER A 127 -12.33 3.99 -10.54
N GLU A 128 -11.77 2.78 -10.58
CA GLU A 128 -12.23 1.67 -9.73
C GLU A 128 -12.00 1.96 -8.23
N TYR A 129 -10.84 2.52 -7.87
CA TYR A 129 -10.56 2.92 -6.49
C TYR A 129 -11.41 4.11 -6.04
N GLN A 130 -11.70 5.04 -6.93
CA GLN A 130 -12.57 6.17 -6.62
C GLN A 130 -13.93 5.68 -6.12
N GLY A 131 -14.47 4.58 -6.67
CA GLY A 131 -15.68 3.95 -6.17
C GLY A 131 -15.57 3.40 -4.73
N VAL A 132 -14.37 3.02 -4.26
CA VAL A 132 -14.12 2.67 -2.86
C VAL A 132 -14.12 3.94 -2.01
N PHE A 133 -13.37 4.97 -2.42
CA PHE A 133 -13.22 6.22 -1.68
C PHE A 133 -14.55 6.99 -1.53
N GLU A 134 -15.36 7.04 -2.60
CA GLU A 134 -16.71 7.61 -2.56
C GLU A 134 -17.57 6.90 -1.51
N ARG A 135 -17.54 5.55 -1.47
CA ARG A 135 -18.33 4.81 -0.49
C ARG A 135 -17.90 5.09 0.94
N LEU A 136 -16.58 5.16 1.20
CA LEU A 136 -16.05 5.53 2.51
C LEU A 136 -16.46 6.94 2.92
N SER A 137 -16.37 7.89 1.98
CA SER A 137 -16.74 9.29 2.20
C SER A 137 -18.23 9.45 2.50
N ASP A 138 -19.10 8.74 1.77
CA ASP A 138 -20.55 8.72 1.99
C ASP A 138 -20.90 8.19 3.38
N ILE A 139 -20.25 7.10 3.80
CA ILE A 139 -20.47 6.51 5.13
C ILE A 139 -20.02 7.50 6.20
N PHE A 140 -18.83 8.07 6.06
CA PHE A 140 -18.30 9.02 7.05
C PHE A 140 -19.15 10.30 7.15
N GLY A 141 -19.59 10.84 6.01
CA GLY A 141 -20.42 12.06 5.97
C GLY A 141 -21.86 11.88 6.48
N SER A 142 -22.31 10.63 6.68
CA SER A 142 -23.67 10.32 7.14
C SER A 142 -23.83 10.29 8.67
N VAL A 143 -22.73 10.36 9.43
CA VAL A 143 -22.71 10.25 10.89
C VAL A 143 -21.80 11.31 11.49
N ASP A 144 -22.27 11.99 12.54
CA ASP A 144 -21.45 12.94 13.28
C ASP A 144 -20.44 12.22 14.18
N GLY A 145 -19.15 12.53 14.03
CA GLY A 145 -18.07 12.03 14.89
C GLY A 145 -16.76 11.79 14.15
N GLU A 146 -15.66 11.64 14.90
CA GLU A 146 -14.35 11.33 14.32
C GLU A 146 -14.15 9.84 14.02
N ASN A 147 -15.08 8.98 14.46
CA ASN A 147 -15.02 7.54 14.32
C ASN A 147 -16.42 6.94 14.12
N VAL A 148 -16.66 6.35 12.94
CA VAL A 148 -17.96 5.87 12.48
C VAL A 148 -17.99 4.33 12.52
N GLU A 149 -18.95 3.75 13.25
CA GLU A 149 -19.15 2.30 13.30
C GLU A 149 -19.76 1.80 11.98
N LEU A 150 -19.15 0.80 11.36
CA LEU A 150 -19.56 0.26 10.07
C LEU A 150 -20.55 -0.90 10.25
N SER A 151 -21.73 -0.77 9.65
CA SER A 151 -22.68 -1.89 9.58
C SER A 151 -22.13 -3.04 8.74
N VAL A 152 -22.68 -4.24 8.93
CA VAL A 152 -22.28 -5.43 8.17
C VAL A 152 -22.58 -5.24 6.68
N GLU A 153 -23.66 -4.54 6.36
CA GLU A 153 -24.04 -4.19 5.01
C GLU A 153 -23.04 -3.20 4.39
N GLN A 154 -22.64 -2.16 5.12
CA GLN A 154 -21.61 -1.20 4.68
C GLN A 154 -20.26 -1.88 4.47
N GLN A 155 -19.83 -2.75 5.38
CA GLN A 155 -18.60 -3.54 5.23
C GLN A 155 -18.64 -4.42 3.97
N ALA A 156 -19.79 -5.05 3.68
CA ALA A 156 -19.95 -5.87 2.48
C ALA A 156 -19.87 -5.06 1.18
N GLU A 157 -20.41 -3.84 1.16
CA GLU A 157 -20.35 -2.96 -0.01
C GLU A 157 -18.94 -2.42 -0.26
N ILE A 158 -18.22 -2.00 0.79
CA ILE A 158 -16.80 -1.62 0.70
C ILE A 158 -16.00 -2.79 0.12
N PHE A 159 -16.24 -3.99 0.64
CA PHE A 159 -15.57 -5.20 0.19
C PHE A 159 -15.87 -5.54 -1.28
N GLU A 160 -17.09 -5.32 -1.76
CA GLU A 160 -17.46 -5.49 -3.17
C GLU A 160 -16.68 -4.52 -4.08
N LYS A 161 -16.60 -3.24 -3.70
CA LYS A 161 -15.81 -2.24 -4.44
C LYS A 161 -14.31 -2.58 -4.45
N LEU A 162 -13.76 -3.07 -3.35
CA LEU A 162 -12.37 -3.51 -3.28
C LEU A 162 -12.08 -4.71 -4.17
N ASN A 163 -13.02 -5.67 -4.26
CA ASN A 163 -12.84 -6.78 -5.20
C ASN A 163 -12.87 -6.28 -6.64
N GLN A 164 -13.73 -5.33 -6.98
CA GLN A 164 -13.76 -4.71 -8.30
C GLN A 164 -12.41 -4.03 -8.64
N PHE A 165 -11.86 -3.27 -7.69
CA PHE A 165 -10.51 -2.70 -7.79
C PHE A 165 -9.44 -3.78 -8.01
N ALA A 166 -9.45 -4.85 -7.21
CA ALA A 166 -8.49 -5.95 -7.32
C ALA A 166 -8.56 -6.70 -8.66
N ARG A 167 -9.75 -6.82 -9.26
CA ARG A 167 -9.90 -7.37 -10.63
C ARG A 167 -9.15 -6.53 -11.64
N GLN A 168 -9.11 -5.21 -11.46
CA GLN A 168 -8.47 -4.29 -12.37
C GLN A 168 -6.95 -4.20 -12.12
N CYS A 169 -6.46 -4.46 -10.90
CA CYS A 169 -5.03 -4.47 -10.58
C CYS A 169 -4.22 -5.38 -11.51
N ARG A 170 -4.69 -6.59 -11.83
CA ARG A 170 -3.95 -7.52 -12.72
C ARG A 170 -3.82 -7.01 -14.16
N VAL A 171 -4.81 -6.23 -14.60
CA VAL A 171 -4.81 -5.63 -15.95
C VAL A 171 -3.86 -4.44 -15.96
N ASP A 172 -3.87 -3.64 -14.89
CA ASP A 172 -2.96 -2.51 -14.73
C ASP A 172 -1.48 -2.94 -14.61
N LEU A 173 -1.24 -4.06 -13.92
CA LEU A 173 0.06 -4.71 -13.81
C LEU A 173 0.46 -5.48 -15.08
N ASP A 174 -0.37 -5.48 -16.14
CA ASP A 174 -0.13 -6.24 -17.38
C ASP A 174 0.11 -7.76 -17.14
N ILE A 175 -0.37 -8.31 -16.02
CA ILE A 175 -0.30 -9.76 -15.68
C ILE A 175 -1.24 -10.55 -16.59
N SER A 176 -2.40 -9.98 -16.90
CA SER A 176 -3.40 -10.54 -17.81
C SER A 176 -4.00 -9.41 -18.64
N SER A 177 -4.35 -9.73 -19.90
CA SER A 177 -5.03 -8.77 -20.78
C SER A 177 -6.50 -8.54 -20.42
N ALA A 178 -7.06 -9.38 -19.56
CA ALA A 178 -8.44 -9.30 -19.10
C ALA A 178 -8.50 -9.39 -17.56
N PRO A 179 -9.52 -8.78 -16.94
CA PRO A 179 -9.78 -8.92 -15.51
C PRO A 179 -10.07 -10.38 -15.15
N VAL A 180 -10.26 -10.67 -13.85
CA VAL A 180 -10.82 -11.97 -13.41
C VAL A 180 -12.09 -12.25 -14.21
N ASP A 181 -12.26 -13.48 -14.65
CA ASP A 181 -13.50 -13.96 -15.24
C ASP A 181 -14.72 -13.64 -14.36
N ASP A 182 -15.84 -13.27 -14.97
CA ASP A 182 -17.05 -12.81 -14.25
C ASP A 182 -17.69 -13.92 -13.41
N ASP A 183 -17.62 -15.18 -13.83
CA ASP A 183 -18.16 -16.31 -13.08
C ASP A 183 -17.27 -16.61 -11.86
N ILE A 184 -15.95 -16.59 -12.04
CA ILE A 184 -15.00 -16.73 -10.92
C ILE A 184 -15.19 -15.60 -9.90
N TYR A 185 -15.36 -14.38 -10.38
CA TYR A 185 -15.59 -13.20 -9.54
C TYR A 185 -16.89 -13.32 -8.75
N SER A 186 -18.01 -13.59 -9.43
CA SER A 186 -19.34 -13.67 -8.80
C SER A 186 -19.42 -14.79 -7.77
N ASN A 187 -18.88 -15.97 -8.08
CA ASN A 187 -18.77 -17.08 -7.15
C ASN A 187 -17.93 -16.71 -5.90
N SER A 188 -16.78 -16.06 -6.11
CA SER A 188 -15.93 -15.61 -4.99
C SER A 188 -16.64 -14.59 -4.12
N LEU A 189 -17.32 -13.61 -4.74
CA LEU A 189 -18.09 -12.59 -4.02
C LEU A 189 -19.23 -13.22 -3.21
N GLN A 190 -19.93 -14.22 -3.76
CA GLN A 190 -20.99 -14.95 -3.07
C GLN A 190 -20.46 -15.71 -1.85
N LEU A 191 -19.37 -16.45 -1.99
CA LEU A 191 -18.73 -17.17 -0.88
C LEU A 191 -18.29 -16.21 0.23
N LEU A 192 -17.76 -15.04 -0.14
CA LEU A 192 -17.33 -14.02 0.81
C LEU A 192 -18.52 -13.36 1.51
N LYS A 193 -19.62 -13.07 0.80
CA LYS A 193 -20.87 -12.59 1.41
C LYS A 193 -21.43 -13.62 2.41
N GLN A 194 -21.40 -14.90 2.08
CA GLN A 194 -21.81 -15.98 2.99
C GLN A 194 -20.90 -16.08 4.21
N ALA A 195 -19.57 -16.02 4.03
CA ALA A 195 -18.62 -16.01 5.13
C ALA A 195 -18.84 -14.82 6.07
N ASN A 196 -19.03 -13.61 5.52
CA ASN A 196 -19.34 -12.41 6.32
C ASN A 196 -20.68 -12.52 7.06
N GLN A 197 -21.70 -13.12 6.45
CA GLN A 197 -22.95 -13.42 7.15
C GLN A 197 -22.77 -14.43 8.29
N GLN A 198 -21.90 -15.43 8.14
CA GLN A 198 -21.56 -16.37 9.23
C GLN A 198 -20.73 -15.73 10.35
N LEU A 199 -20.04 -14.63 10.04
CA LEU A 199 -19.32 -13.80 11.02
C LEU A 199 -20.24 -12.77 11.70
N LYS A 200 -21.43 -12.48 11.12
CA LYS A 200 -22.45 -11.61 11.72
C LYS A 200 -22.87 -12.18 13.09
N GLY A 201 -22.64 -11.41 14.14
CA GLY A 201 -22.91 -11.83 15.53
C GLY A 201 -21.80 -12.65 16.21
N LYS A 202 -20.68 -12.95 15.53
CA LYS A 202 -19.50 -13.60 16.15
C LYS A 202 -18.36 -12.65 16.47
N LYS A 203 -18.34 -11.45 15.87
CA LYS A 203 -17.39 -10.39 16.22
C LYS A 203 -17.84 -9.72 17.51
N ASP A 204 -16.93 -9.69 18.48
CA ASP A 204 -17.16 -9.08 19.78
C ASP A 204 -16.90 -7.57 19.71
N TYR A 205 -17.99 -6.80 19.61
CA TYR A 205 -18.03 -5.33 19.65
C TYR A 205 -18.20 -4.77 21.07
N SER A 206 -17.89 -5.54 22.12
CA SER A 206 -18.00 -5.07 23.50
C SER A 206 -17.32 -3.72 23.68
N LYS A 207 -18.08 -2.77 24.24
CA LYS A 207 -17.57 -1.48 24.69
C LYS A 207 -17.34 -1.52 26.20
N TYR A 208 -16.60 -0.55 26.70
CA TYR A 208 -16.29 -0.41 28.12
C TYR A 208 -16.69 0.98 28.58
N LEU A 209 -17.42 1.04 29.70
CA LEU A 209 -17.60 2.28 30.43
C LEU A 209 -16.43 2.42 31.40
N PHE A 210 -15.66 3.50 31.26
CA PHE A 210 -14.60 3.84 32.19
C PHE A 210 -14.68 5.33 32.51
N LYS A 211 -14.78 5.68 33.79
CA LYS A 211 -14.94 7.07 34.26
C LYS A 211 -16.09 7.85 33.59
N GLY A 212 -17.17 7.16 33.25
CA GLY A 212 -18.36 7.76 32.63
C GLY A 212 -18.28 7.96 31.12
N GLU A 213 -17.18 7.56 30.47
CA GLU A 213 -17.03 7.59 29.01
C GLU A 213 -17.03 6.17 28.43
N GLU A 214 -17.60 6.02 27.24
CA GLU A 214 -17.63 4.77 26.50
C GLU A 214 -16.43 4.63 25.57
N TYR A 215 -15.76 3.48 25.63
CA TYR A 215 -14.60 3.19 24.81
C TYR A 215 -14.72 1.84 24.09
N GLY A 216 -14.22 1.75 22.86
CA GLY A 216 -13.86 0.48 22.24
C GLY A 216 -12.61 -0.12 22.89
N LYS A 217 -12.38 -1.42 22.75
CA LYS A 217 -11.31 -2.20 23.44
C LYS A 217 -9.94 -1.52 23.51
N GLY A 218 -9.35 -1.16 22.36
CA GLY A 218 -8.04 -0.51 22.35
C GLY A 218 -8.03 0.88 23.00
N ARG A 219 -9.12 1.64 22.82
CA ARG A 219 -9.29 2.96 23.46
C ARG A 219 -9.49 2.85 24.97
N PHE A 220 -10.18 1.81 25.42
CA PHE A 220 -10.34 1.49 26.84
C PHE A 220 -8.98 1.22 27.49
N VAL A 221 -8.16 0.36 26.88
CA VAL A 221 -6.80 0.07 27.34
C VAL A 221 -5.96 1.36 27.43
N LEU A 222 -5.99 2.19 26.39
CA LEU A 222 -5.29 3.47 26.38
C LEU A 222 -5.77 4.40 27.51
N ALA A 223 -7.08 4.55 27.68
CA ALA A 223 -7.69 5.41 28.68
C ALA A 223 -7.30 4.97 30.11
N VAL A 224 -7.37 3.66 30.37
CA VAL A 224 -6.95 3.07 31.64
C VAL A 224 -5.47 3.31 31.90
N LEU A 225 -4.58 3.00 30.95
CA LEU A 225 -3.14 3.17 31.15
C LEU A 225 -2.76 4.64 31.37
N LYS A 226 -3.28 5.57 30.57
CA LYS A 226 -3.04 7.01 30.76
C LYS A 226 -3.52 7.47 32.13
N ASN A 227 -4.73 7.05 32.53
CA ASN A 227 -5.27 7.43 33.81
C ASN A 227 -4.45 6.83 34.97
N PHE A 228 -4.04 5.57 34.86
CA PHE A 228 -3.28 4.88 35.89
C PHE A 228 -1.89 5.48 36.07
N VAL A 229 -1.18 5.79 34.98
CA VAL A 229 0.12 6.47 35.01
C VAL A 229 0.02 7.82 35.71
N ALA A 230 -0.98 8.63 35.35
CA ALA A 230 -1.18 9.95 35.94
C ALA A 230 -1.61 9.87 37.43
N ALA A 231 -2.55 9.00 37.77
CA ALA A 231 -3.11 8.90 39.11
C ALA A 231 -2.14 8.28 40.13
N ASN A 232 -1.27 7.36 39.70
CA ASN A 232 -0.32 6.66 40.57
C ASN A 232 1.13 7.16 40.40
N ASN A 233 1.32 8.22 39.62
CA ASN A 233 2.64 8.82 39.34
C ASN A 233 3.68 7.79 38.89
N ILE A 234 3.28 6.88 37.98
CA ILE A 234 4.17 5.87 37.41
C ILE A 234 5.26 6.57 36.60
N LYS A 235 6.52 6.28 36.91
CA LYS A 235 7.68 6.96 36.32
C LYS A 235 8.39 6.17 35.24
N THR A 236 8.41 4.84 35.33
CA THR A 236 9.16 4.01 34.39
C THR A 236 8.31 2.93 33.74
N SER A 237 8.74 2.46 32.58
CA SER A 237 8.10 1.35 31.87
C SER A 237 8.08 0.05 32.69
N GLU A 238 9.14 -0.19 33.47
CA GLU A 238 9.24 -1.34 34.38
C GLU A 238 8.17 -1.28 35.49
N GLN A 239 7.94 -0.10 36.08
CA GLN A 239 6.88 0.08 37.07
C GLN A 239 5.51 -0.17 36.46
N LEU A 240 5.26 0.35 35.25
CA LEU A 240 3.98 0.13 34.56
C LEU A 240 3.77 -1.35 34.25
N ALA A 241 4.83 -2.05 33.81
CA ALA A 241 4.80 -3.46 33.45
C ALA A 241 4.51 -4.40 34.65
N GLN A 242 4.73 -3.96 35.89
CA GLN A 242 4.37 -4.73 37.09
C GLN A 242 2.85 -4.88 37.23
N PHE A 243 2.10 -3.84 36.86
CA PHE A 243 0.63 -3.83 36.90
C PHE A 243 0.02 -4.31 35.58
N PHE A 244 0.63 -3.91 34.46
CA PHE A 244 0.19 -4.24 33.11
C PHE A 244 1.33 -4.89 32.32
N PRO A 245 1.58 -6.19 32.52
CA PRO A 245 2.62 -6.91 31.79
C PRO A 245 2.50 -6.77 30.27
N LEU A 246 3.63 -6.83 29.56
CA LEU A 246 3.65 -6.68 28.10
C LEU A 246 2.91 -7.81 27.38
N ASN A 247 2.85 -9.00 27.97
CA ASN A 247 2.21 -10.16 27.37
C ASN A 247 0.68 -10.19 27.50
N LEU A 248 0.03 -9.18 28.12
CA LEU A 248 -1.44 -9.14 28.20
C LEU A 248 -2.07 -9.09 26.80
N GLN A 249 -1.48 -8.32 25.89
CA GLN A 249 -1.89 -8.27 24.48
C GLN A 249 -1.44 -9.54 23.72
N GLY A 250 -0.27 -10.07 24.07
CA GLY A 250 0.41 -11.17 23.39
C GLY A 250 1.85 -10.79 23.01
N ASN A 251 2.34 -11.29 21.87
CA ASN A 251 3.71 -11.05 21.41
C ASN A 251 3.98 -9.61 20.96
N ALA A 252 2.94 -8.80 20.67
CA ALA A 252 3.14 -7.42 20.21
C ALA A 252 3.44 -6.44 21.36
N GLY A 253 3.17 -6.83 22.61
CA GLY A 253 3.32 -5.97 23.76
C GLY A 253 2.07 -5.12 24.03
N THR A 254 1.69 -4.99 25.30
CA THR A 254 0.65 -4.07 25.77
C THR A 254 0.99 -2.61 25.42
N PHE A 255 2.26 -2.25 25.60
CA PHE A 255 2.86 -0.99 25.16
C PHE A 255 4.32 -1.24 24.76
N VAL A 256 4.84 -0.44 23.83
CA VAL A 256 6.23 -0.54 23.36
C VAL A 256 6.83 0.85 23.20
N LYS A 257 8.16 0.95 23.11
CA LYS A 257 8.81 2.22 22.81
C LYS A 257 8.31 2.78 21.48
N ARG A 258 8.23 4.11 21.37
CA ARG A 258 7.76 4.81 20.18
C ARG A 258 8.50 4.37 18.92
N GLU A 259 9.82 4.20 19.01
CA GLU A 259 10.67 3.81 17.87
C GLU A 259 10.25 2.43 17.34
N VAL A 260 10.02 1.46 18.23
CA VAL A 260 9.55 0.11 17.88
C VAL A 260 8.15 0.16 17.26
N ALA A 261 7.26 1.00 17.79
CA ALA A 261 5.93 1.16 17.23
C ALA A 261 5.95 1.77 15.81
N LEU A 262 6.88 2.67 15.52
CA LEU A 262 7.08 3.25 14.19
C LEU A 262 7.62 2.20 13.21
N GLU A 263 8.61 1.39 13.60
CA GLU A 263 9.12 0.27 12.77
C GLU A 263 8.00 -0.74 12.43
N VAL A 264 7.16 -1.07 13.42
CA VAL A 264 6.01 -1.97 13.20
C VAL A 264 4.99 -1.34 12.24
N LYS A 265 4.78 -0.01 12.32
CA LYS A 265 3.89 0.73 11.41
C LYS A 265 4.38 0.61 9.97
N GLU A 266 5.68 0.80 9.73
CA GLU A 266 6.28 0.69 8.40
C GLU A 266 6.18 -0.74 7.84
N ARG A 267 6.44 -1.75 8.67
CA ARG A 267 6.45 -3.16 8.23
C ARG A 267 5.07 -3.76 8.01
N THR A 268 4.10 -3.42 8.85
CA THR A 268 2.84 -4.18 8.97
C THR A 268 1.58 -3.33 9.09
N GLY A 269 1.68 -2.01 8.94
CA GLY A 269 0.58 -1.08 9.14
C GLY A 269 0.37 -0.69 10.61
N ARG A 270 -0.64 0.15 10.88
CA ARG A 270 -0.86 0.80 12.19
C ARG A 270 -1.37 -0.19 13.24
N ARG A 271 -0.53 -0.51 14.24
CA ARG A 271 -0.86 -1.43 15.35
C ARG A 271 -0.80 -0.79 16.74
N HIS A 272 -0.44 0.49 16.80
CA HIS A 272 -0.27 1.24 18.04
C HIS A 272 -0.86 2.65 17.89
N PHE A 273 -1.28 3.24 19.01
CA PHE A 273 -1.64 4.64 19.11
C PHE A 273 -0.37 5.51 19.04
N LEU A 274 -0.33 6.41 18.06
CA LEU A 274 0.88 7.15 17.67
C LEU A 274 0.66 8.67 17.57
N LYS A 275 -0.55 9.17 17.88
CA LYS A 275 -0.75 10.62 17.99
C LYS A 275 -0.01 11.13 19.23
N GLU A 276 0.54 12.34 19.18
CA GLU A 276 1.36 12.89 20.27
C GLU A 276 0.60 12.95 21.61
N ASP A 277 -0.70 13.23 21.56
CA ASP A 277 -1.57 13.26 22.73
C ASP A 277 -1.96 11.85 23.24
N GLU A 278 -1.69 10.78 22.50
CA GLU A 278 -2.00 9.39 22.86
C GLU A 278 -0.79 8.65 23.46
N LEU A 279 0.41 9.22 23.40
CA LEU A 279 1.63 8.58 23.89
C LEU A 279 1.73 8.63 25.42
N LEU A 280 2.35 7.59 26.00
CA LEU A 280 2.70 7.54 27.41
C LEU A 280 4.11 8.13 27.59
N MET A 281 4.20 9.24 28.33
CA MET A 281 5.45 9.91 28.65
C MET A 281 5.96 9.40 30.00
N LEU A 282 7.06 8.64 29.99
CA LEU A 282 7.72 8.10 31.17
C LEU A 282 9.16 8.64 31.23
N ASP A 283 9.81 8.56 32.39
CA ASP A 283 11.15 9.07 32.61
C ASP A 283 12.20 8.30 31.78
N ASP A 284 11.92 7.04 31.45
CA ASP A 284 12.78 6.15 30.66
C ASP A 284 12.43 6.09 29.16
N GLY A 285 11.45 6.89 28.71
CA GLY A 285 11.15 7.07 27.29
C GLY A 285 9.69 7.36 26.97
N VAL A 286 9.42 7.39 25.66
CA VAL A 286 8.07 7.59 25.12
C VAL A 286 7.52 6.26 24.62
N PHE A 287 6.32 5.90 25.06
CA PHE A 287 5.72 4.60 24.79
C PHE A 287 4.38 4.73 24.08
N ALA A 288 4.15 3.83 23.12
CA ALA A 288 2.92 3.70 22.35
C ALA A 288 2.15 2.45 22.81
N VAL A 289 0.85 2.61 23.04
CA VAL A 289 -0.04 1.52 23.46
C VAL A 289 -0.57 0.77 22.25
N SER A 290 -0.69 -0.55 22.33
CA SER A 290 -1.27 -1.35 21.25
C SER A 290 -2.73 -0.98 21.01
N SER A 291 -3.11 -0.79 19.75
CA SER A 291 -4.51 -0.56 19.36
C SER A 291 -5.27 -1.87 19.09
N GLN A 292 -4.55 -3.01 19.02
CA GLN A 292 -5.07 -4.29 18.55
C GLN A 292 -5.52 -5.18 19.72
N TRP A 293 -6.80 -5.08 20.08
CA TRP A 293 -7.41 -5.85 21.15
C TRP A 293 -8.68 -6.54 20.67
N GLY A 294 -8.73 -7.87 20.84
CA GLY A 294 -9.80 -8.74 20.37
C GLY A 294 -10.30 -9.69 21.47
N ALA A 295 -11.31 -10.50 21.14
CA ALA A 295 -11.76 -11.57 22.02
C ALA A 295 -10.64 -12.62 22.17
N GLY A 296 -10.14 -12.82 23.38
CA GLY A 296 -9.04 -13.72 23.72
C GLY A 296 -7.79 -13.03 24.28
N ASN A 297 -7.64 -11.71 24.10
CA ASN A 297 -6.57 -10.95 24.77
C ASN A 297 -7.07 -9.80 25.65
N ILE A 298 -8.24 -9.22 25.35
CA ILE A 298 -8.80 -8.14 26.17
C ILE A 298 -9.14 -8.62 27.58
N GLU A 299 -9.55 -9.87 27.74
CA GLU A 299 -9.89 -10.49 29.02
C GLU A 299 -8.66 -10.58 29.96
N ASN A 300 -7.46 -10.72 29.40
CA ASN A 300 -6.22 -10.65 30.19
C ASN A 300 -6.03 -9.26 30.79
N PHE A 301 -6.37 -8.21 30.02
CA PHE A 301 -6.29 -6.83 30.47
C PHE A 301 -7.40 -6.51 31.48
N GLU A 302 -8.63 -6.95 31.25
CA GLU A 302 -9.73 -6.89 32.21
C GLU A 302 -9.31 -7.49 33.56
N SER A 303 -8.76 -8.71 33.54
CA SER A 303 -8.27 -9.41 34.73
C SER A 303 -7.12 -8.68 35.44
N ALA A 304 -6.32 -7.91 34.72
CA ALA A 304 -5.28 -7.06 35.30
C ALA A 304 -5.88 -5.83 35.99
N CYS A 305 -6.85 -5.18 35.35
CA CYS A 305 -7.60 -4.06 35.92
C CYS A 305 -8.34 -4.47 37.20
N GLU A 306 -9.02 -5.62 37.21
CA GLU A 306 -9.79 -6.10 38.37
C GLU A 306 -8.92 -6.35 39.61
N LYS A 307 -7.63 -6.63 39.44
CA LYS A 307 -6.67 -6.79 40.55
C LYS A 307 -6.27 -5.45 41.17
N ILE A 308 -6.61 -4.34 40.52
CA ILE A 308 -6.23 -2.99 40.91
C ILE A 308 -7.49 -2.28 41.37
N SER A 309 -7.68 -2.17 42.68
CA SER A 309 -8.90 -1.63 43.30
C SER A 309 -9.23 -0.18 42.93
N SER A 310 -8.28 0.58 42.36
CA SER A 310 -8.49 1.96 41.90
C SER A 310 -9.04 2.07 40.48
N ILE A 311 -9.20 0.94 39.77
CA ILE A 311 -9.71 0.90 38.40
C ILE A 311 -11.10 0.29 38.40
N GLU A 312 -12.11 1.14 38.20
CA GLU A 312 -13.50 0.71 38.03
C GLU A 312 -13.90 0.85 36.56
N PHE A 313 -14.34 -0.25 35.96
CA PHE A 313 -14.87 -0.28 34.61
C PHE A 313 -16.06 -1.24 34.54
N SER A 314 -16.93 -1.05 33.55
CA SER A 314 -17.99 -2.02 33.24
C SER A 314 -18.00 -2.35 31.76
N LYS A 315 -18.22 -3.63 31.45
CA LYS A 315 -18.35 -4.10 30.07
C LYS A 315 -19.79 -3.85 29.60
N ILE A 316 -19.93 -3.09 28.53
CA ILE A 316 -21.19 -2.84 27.83
C ILE A 316 -21.25 -3.85 26.69
N SER A 317 -21.93 -4.98 26.92
CA SER A 317 -22.29 -5.89 25.82
C SER A 317 -23.45 -5.29 25.04
N LYS A 318 -23.34 -5.27 23.70
CA LYS A 318 -24.53 -5.33 22.85
C LYS A 318 -24.93 -6.79 22.65
#